data_AF-A0A8C8E000-F1
#
_entry.id   AF-A0A8C8E000-F1
#
_cell.length_a   1.000
_cell.length_b   1.000
_cell.length_c   1.000
_cell.angle_alpha   90.00
_cell.angle_beta   90.00
_cell.angle_gamma   90.00
#
_symmetry.space_group_name_H-M   'P 1'
#
loop_
_entity.id
_entity.type
_entity.pdbx_description
1 polymer ?
#
loop_
_entity_poly.entity_id
_entity_poly.type
_entity_poly.pdbx_seq_one_letter_code
_entity_poly.pdbx_strand_id
1 'polypeptide(L)'
;MFGQRAKTIKNTVILNVELTAEQWKKKWEKEKEKNKTLRNTVTWLENELNRWRKGETVPVEEQFDKEKAKAEVQDVDAGVTNDKPAPKPSLGALPGVKLTDAEKQKYEAEMAKLYKEMDDKDDEINQQSQLVEELKQQMLELEELLGSSRRDHDTLQSELNRLLAENEASKEEVKEVLQALEELAVNYDQKSQEVEDKAKEFEALSEELNEKSSCLTTIDSELQKLKEMTNHQKKRVTEMMSSLLKDLAEIGIAVGSNDIKQQESSGVIDEEFTVARLYISKMKSEVKTMVRRSKQLESSQAERSQRLQEAESELTACQLRVSQQEAKIKSLTDSLQNVEQKKRQLQENVDLLNEEIVRIQAQEKVNAMEKENEIQSAHEVKEAVEKQIQSHRDAYQKQISSLRDELDSKEKLVMDLNQQIVLEQERLKVEHEKLKAADQEKSRQLQELTVLQDRREQARQDLKGLEETVARELQTLHNLRRLFVKDLSRRVRKDSEDSEDSSAQKQKISFLESNLEQLTKVHKQLVRDNADLRSEIPKVEKRLRAMVERVKALEAALKEAKESAARERKLYQQEMERIKDAAKPKPNMGRRNSAQIAKPIRPGQLPGSSPLFSLNRSNIIRGGGNDR
;
A
#
# COMPACT_ATOMS: atom_id res chain seq x y z
N MET A 1 31.61 -42.84 59.98
CA MET A 1 31.47 -44.07 60.79
C MET A 1 30.27 -43.92 61.72
N PHE A 2 29.09 -44.40 61.28
CA PHE A 2 27.83 -44.35 62.01
C PHE A 2 26.90 -45.36 61.32
N GLY A 3 26.36 -46.40 61.93
CA GLY A 3 26.50 -46.90 63.30
C GLY A 3 25.53 -48.07 63.45
N GLN A 4 25.91 -49.25 62.93
CA GLN A 4 25.01 -50.41 62.81
C GLN A 4 24.48 -50.85 64.18
N ARG A 5 23.20 -50.57 64.46
CA ARG A 5 22.52 -51.08 65.65
C ARG A 5 22.10 -52.53 65.44
N ALA A 6 23.04 -53.46 65.59
CA ALA A 6 22.76 -54.88 65.61
C ALA A 6 21.73 -55.20 66.71
N LYS A 7 20.52 -55.63 66.33
CA LYS A 7 19.51 -56.09 67.27
C LYS A 7 19.89 -57.47 67.78
N THR A 8 20.56 -57.53 68.93
CA THR A 8 20.88 -58.80 69.61
C THR A 8 19.60 -59.37 70.23
N ILE A 9 18.84 -60.14 69.45
CA ILE A 9 17.66 -60.86 69.94
C ILE A 9 18.15 -62.01 70.83
N LYS A 10 18.14 -61.80 72.15
CA LYS A 10 18.27 -62.89 73.12
C LYS A 10 16.97 -63.68 73.12
N ASN A 11 16.96 -64.83 72.45
CA ASN A 11 15.80 -65.73 72.45
C ASN A 11 15.75 -66.50 73.78
N THR A 12 15.02 -65.96 74.75
CA THR A 12 14.86 -66.57 76.07
C THR A 12 13.82 -67.69 75.97
N VAL A 13 14.25 -68.95 76.01
CA VAL A 13 13.33 -70.10 76.06
C VAL A 13 12.60 -70.07 77.40
N ILE A 14 11.27 -69.88 77.34
CA ILE A 14 10.36 -70.01 78.47
C ILE A 14 9.59 -71.31 78.26
N LEU A 15 9.49 -72.14 79.30
CA LEU A 15 8.64 -73.34 79.25
C LEU A 15 7.18 -72.94 79.02
N ASN A 16 6.53 -73.58 78.05
CA ASN A 16 5.08 -73.47 77.86
C ASN A 16 4.38 -74.11 79.07
N VAL A 17 4.10 -73.29 80.08
CA VAL A 17 3.22 -73.66 81.19
C VAL A 17 1.79 -73.61 80.68
N GLU A 18 1.16 -74.77 80.52
CA GLU A 18 -0.26 -74.88 80.23
C GLU A 18 -1.05 -74.26 81.39
N LEU A 19 -1.74 -73.16 81.11
CA LEU A 19 -2.55 -72.42 82.07
C LEU A 19 -4.00 -72.79 81.85
N THR A 20 -4.70 -73.18 82.90
CA THR A 20 -6.17 -73.35 82.81
C THR A 20 -6.82 -72.02 82.42
N ALA A 21 -8.00 -72.07 81.78
CA ALA A 21 -8.65 -70.87 81.24
C ALA A 21 -8.83 -69.75 82.28
N GLU A 22 -9.08 -70.10 83.54
CA GLU A 22 -9.16 -69.15 84.66
C GLU A 22 -7.79 -68.54 85.03
N GLN A 23 -6.72 -69.34 85.06
CA GLN A 23 -5.36 -68.86 85.30
C GLN A 23 -4.89 -67.95 84.17
N TRP A 24 -5.19 -68.29 82.91
CA TRP A 24 -4.89 -67.44 81.76
C TRP A 24 -5.67 -66.13 81.82
N LYS A 25 -6.99 -66.19 82.06
CA LYS A 25 -7.84 -64.99 82.23
C LYS A 25 -7.34 -64.09 83.36
N LYS A 26 -6.92 -64.67 84.51
CA LYS A 26 -6.38 -63.92 85.65
C LYS A 26 -5.03 -63.27 85.35
N LYS A 27 -4.14 -63.94 84.60
CA LYS A 27 -2.89 -63.33 84.11
C LYS A 27 -3.16 -62.24 83.07
N TRP A 28 -4.10 -62.45 82.15
CA TRP A 28 -4.46 -61.48 81.11
C TRP A 28 -5.06 -60.20 81.71
N GLU A 29 -6.00 -60.30 82.66
CA GLU A 29 -6.52 -59.12 83.36
C GLU A 29 -5.43 -58.37 84.15
N LYS A 30 -4.52 -59.09 84.82
CA LYS A 30 -3.34 -58.48 85.50
C LYS A 30 -2.46 -57.70 84.52
N GLU A 31 -2.16 -58.29 83.36
CA GLU A 31 -1.27 -57.70 82.35
C GLU A 31 -1.94 -56.57 81.54
N LYS A 32 -3.27 -56.64 81.37
CA LYS A 32 -4.13 -55.60 80.80
C LYS A 32 -4.21 -54.37 81.68
N GLU A 33 -4.41 -54.53 82.99
CA GLU A 33 -4.39 -53.39 83.94
C GLU A 33 -2.97 -52.81 84.08
N LYS A 34 -1.91 -53.64 84.11
CA LYS A 34 -0.52 -53.14 83.99
C LYS A 34 -0.31 -52.31 82.71
N ASN A 35 -0.77 -52.81 81.55
CA ASN A 35 -0.69 -52.08 80.28
C ASN A 35 -1.46 -50.75 80.29
N LYS A 36 -2.63 -50.72 80.94
CA LYS A 36 -3.47 -49.54 81.09
C LYS A 36 -2.80 -48.49 81.97
N THR A 37 -2.21 -48.87 83.11
CA THR A 37 -1.39 -47.96 83.94
C THR A 37 -0.22 -47.40 83.12
N LEU A 38 0.55 -48.26 82.45
CA LEU A 38 1.67 -47.81 81.60
C LEU A 38 1.25 -46.89 80.44
N ARG A 39 0.09 -47.11 79.82
CA ARG A 39 -0.48 -46.22 78.78
C ARG A 39 -0.90 -44.86 79.34
N ASN A 40 -1.44 -44.83 80.56
CA ASN A 40 -1.72 -43.57 81.25
C ASN A 40 -0.42 -42.82 81.55
N THR A 41 0.62 -43.52 82.03
CA THR A 41 1.97 -42.97 82.25
C THR A 41 2.57 -42.36 80.98
N VAL A 42 2.48 -43.06 79.85
CA VAL A 42 2.98 -42.57 78.55
C VAL A 42 2.20 -41.34 78.08
N THR A 43 0.86 -41.39 78.09
CA THR A 43 0.02 -40.23 77.70
C THR A 43 0.32 -38.99 78.54
N TRP A 44 0.54 -39.19 79.85
CA TRP A 44 0.90 -38.13 80.79
C TRP A 44 2.27 -37.52 80.43
N LEU A 45 3.29 -38.35 80.17
CA LEU A 45 4.64 -37.93 79.77
C LEU A 45 4.66 -37.22 78.40
N GLU A 46 3.85 -37.68 77.44
CA GLU A 46 3.71 -37.06 76.13
C GLU A 46 3.07 -35.67 76.23
N ASN A 47 2.12 -35.48 77.13
CA ASN A 47 1.54 -34.16 77.43
C ASN A 47 2.57 -33.22 78.07
N GLU A 48 3.36 -33.69 79.04
CA GLU A 48 4.46 -32.89 79.62
C GLU A 48 5.46 -32.47 78.53
N LEU A 49 5.95 -33.44 77.75
CA LEU A 49 6.89 -33.23 76.63
C LEU A 49 6.35 -32.24 75.59
N ASN A 50 5.03 -32.22 75.35
CA ASN A 50 4.38 -31.30 74.43
C ASN A 50 4.19 -29.88 75.01
N ARG A 51 4.19 -29.69 76.33
CA ARG A 51 4.29 -28.35 76.97
C ARG A 51 5.71 -27.80 76.81
N TRP A 52 6.73 -28.59 77.17
CA TRP A 52 8.14 -28.25 76.97
C TRP A 52 8.46 -27.87 75.51
N ARG A 53 7.96 -28.63 74.53
CA ARG A 53 8.13 -28.35 73.09
C ARG A 53 7.42 -27.08 72.61
N LYS A 54 6.42 -26.57 73.34
CA LYS A 54 5.75 -25.29 73.06
C LYS A 54 6.44 -24.09 73.74
N GLY A 55 7.53 -24.32 74.46
CA GLY A 55 8.27 -23.28 75.20
C GLY A 55 7.71 -22.98 76.59
N GLU A 56 6.75 -23.77 77.07
CA GLU A 56 6.22 -23.65 78.43
C GLU A 56 7.12 -24.43 79.41
N THR A 57 7.40 -23.86 80.59
CA THR A 57 8.17 -24.52 81.66
C THR A 57 7.21 -25.13 82.67
N VAL A 58 7.27 -26.45 82.85
CA VAL A 58 6.35 -27.17 83.77
C VAL A 58 6.85 -27.04 85.23
N PRO A 59 6.03 -26.59 86.19
CA PRO A 59 6.40 -26.51 87.61
C PRO A 59 6.80 -27.88 88.19
N VAL A 60 7.69 -27.90 89.19
CA VAL A 60 8.25 -29.16 89.73
C VAL A 60 7.17 -30.02 90.40
N GLU A 61 6.12 -29.44 90.97
CA GLU A 61 4.97 -30.22 91.49
C GLU A 61 4.09 -30.85 90.37
N GLU A 62 4.23 -30.41 89.12
CA GLU A 62 3.53 -30.95 87.94
C GLU A 62 4.42 -31.85 87.05
N GLN A 63 5.67 -32.12 87.43
CA GLN A 63 6.62 -32.97 86.67
C GLN A 63 6.49 -34.47 87.02
N PHE A 64 7.01 -35.35 86.14
CA PHE A 64 6.85 -36.80 86.31
C PHE A 64 7.54 -37.39 87.56
N ASP A 65 6.77 -37.71 88.60
CA ASP A 65 7.25 -38.50 89.73
C ASP A 65 7.49 -39.98 89.34
N LYS A 66 8.76 -40.24 89.05
CA LYS A 66 9.31 -41.53 88.63
C LYS A 66 9.44 -42.56 89.77
N GLU A 67 9.21 -42.18 91.02
CA GLU A 67 9.19 -43.12 92.15
C GLU A 67 7.75 -43.55 92.45
N LYS A 68 6.81 -42.59 92.53
CA LYS A 68 5.38 -42.87 92.71
C LYS A 68 4.82 -43.80 91.63
N ALA A 69 5.16 -43.56 90.36
CA ALA A 69 4.75 -44.42 89.25
C ALA A 69 5.36 -45.84 89.26
N LYS A 70 6.45 -46.09 90.03
CA LYS A 70 6.98 -47.44 90.23
C LYS A 70 6.27 -48.19 91.35
N ALA A 71 5.89 -47.50 92.42
CA ALA A 71 5.16 -48.09 93.54
C ALA A 71 3.83 -48.71 93.06
N GLU A 72 3.05 -47.96 92.27
CA GLU A 72 1.78 -48.43 91.68
C GLU A 72 1.94 -49.67 90.79
N VAL A 73 3.13 -49.91 90.19
CA VAL A 73 3.40 -51.08 89.35
C VAL A 73 3.89 -52.28 90.15
N GLN A 74 4.59 -52.07 91.27
CA GLN A 74 5.05 -53.14 92.17
C GLN A 74 3.90 -53.74 93.01
N ASP A 75 2.97 -52.90 93.47
CA ASP A 75 1.86 -53.34 94.34
C ASP A 75 0.92 -54.33 93.62
N VAL A 76 0.79 -54.21 92.29
CA VAL A 76 0.07 -55.19 91.45
C VAL A 76 0.73 -56.57 91.48
N ASP A 77 2.05 -56.65 91.69
CA ASP A 77 2.79 -57.88 91.34
C ASP A 77 2.88 -58.91 92.47
N ALA A 78 2.91 -58.48 93.73
CA ALA A 78 3.13 -59.31 94.92
C ALA A 78 2.06 -60.40 95.20
N GLY A 79 0.98 -60.45 94.43
CA GLY A 79 -0.10 -61.43 94.58
C GLY A 79 0.21 -62.83 94.03
N VAL A 80 0.37 -63.78 94.95
CA VAL A 80 0.31 -65.26 94.79
C VAL A 80 1.55 -65.97 94.23
N THR A 81 2.31 -66.60 95.15
CA THR A 81 3.10 -67.82 94.91
C THR A 81 2.94 -68.75 96.11
N ASN A 82 2.27 -69.91 95.95
CA ASN A 82 2.20 -70.93 97.01
C ASN A 82 1.81 -72.29 96.41
N ASP A 83 2.78 -73.20 96.26
CA ASP A 83 2.55 -74.60 95.88
C ASP A 83 3.60 -75.51 96.54
N LYS A 84 3.21 -76.74 96.91
CA LYS A 84 3.92 -77.55 97.91
C LYS A 84 3.86 -79.06 97.58
N PRO A 85 4.98 -79.71 97.20
CA PRO A 85 4.98 -81.11 96.80
C PRO A 85 5.13 -82.09 97.98
N ALA A 86 4.46 -83.25 97.87
CA ALA A 86 4.58 -84.44 98.73
C ALA A 86 3.94 -85.66 98.03
N PRO A 87 4.15 -86.90 98.50
CA PRO A 87 5.44 -87.53 98.81
C PRO A 87 5.62 -88.88 98.06
N LYS A 88 6.77 -89.54 98.25
CA LYS A 88 7.09 -90.86 97.65
C LYS A 88 6.42 -92.02 98.43
N PRO A 89 6.03 -93.13 97.77
CA PRO A 89 5.83 -94.42 98.43
C PRO A 89 7.17 -95.14 98.69
N SER A 90 7.18 -96.10 99.62
CA SER A 90 8.29 -97.05 99.85
C SER A 90 7.74 -98.46 100.02
N LEU A 91 8.46 -99.49 99.57
CA LEU A 91 8.01 -100.87 99.66
C LEU A 91 9.00 -101.81 100.36
N GLY A 92 8.45 -102.47 101.39
CA GLY A 92 8.80 -103.73 102.06
C GLY A 92 10.02 -104.55 101.64
N ALA A 93 10.67 -105.08 102.67
CA ALA A 93 11.57 -106.23 102.58
C ALA A 93 10.88 -107.51 103.13
N LEU A 94 11.65 -108.61 103.15
CA LEU A 94 11.40 -109.92 103.81
C LEU A 94 10.72 -111.03 102.97
N PRO A 95 11.00 -112.33 103.26
CA PRO A 95 11.22 -113.29 102.16
C PRO A 95 10.54 -114.67 102.31
N GLY A 96 10.68 -115.48 101.25
CA GLY A 96 11.03 -116.90 101.39
C GLY A 96 9.96 -117.87 101.91
N VAL A 97 8.90 -118.09 101.14
CA VAL A 97 8.01 -119.25 101.31
C VAL A 97 8.39 -120.34 100.30
N LYS A 98 8.45 -121.60 100.74
CA LYS A 98 8.65 -122.75 99.84
C LYS A 98 7.32 -123.14 99.21
N LEU A 99 7.24 -122.98 97.89
CA LEU A 99 6.05 -123.25 97.09
C LEU A 99 5.95 -124.72 96.72
N THR A 100 4.74 -125.27 96.76
CA THR A 100 4.40 -126.60 96.22
C THR A 100 4.30 -126.55 94.69
N ASP A 101 4.40 -127.69 94.00
CA ASP A 101 4.38 -127.71 92.52
C ASP A 101 3.09 -127.11 91.92
N ALA A 102 1.95 -127.27 92.61
CA ALA A 102 0.66 -126.67 92.21
C ALA A 102 0.59 -125.14 92.43
N GLU A 103 1.48 -124.59 93.25
CA GLU A 103 1.68 -123.14 93.38
C GLU A 103 2.71 -122.66 92.35
N LYS A 104 3.84 -123.39 92.20
CA LYS A 104 4.86 -123.11 91.19
C LYS A 104 4.27 -123.05 89.77
N GLN A 105 3.38 -123.97 89.41
CA GLN A 105 2.67 -123.94 88.13
C GLN A 105 1.71 -122.73 87.98
N LYS A 106 1.16 -122.20 89.07
CA LYS A 106 0.39 -120.94 89.05
C LYS A 106 1.30 -119.74 88.84
N TYR A 107 2.43 -119.66 89.53
CA TYR A 107 3.42 -118.58 89.30
C TYR A 107 4.03 -118.65 87.90
N GLU A 108 4.24 -119.83 87.33
CA GLU A 108 4.66 -119.98 85.93
C GLU A 108 3.58 -119.51 84.94
N ALA A 109 2.31 -119.82 85.20
CA ALA A 109 1.19 -119.31 84.40
C ALA A 109 0.96 -117.79 84.57
N GLU A 110 1.13 -117.26 85.78
CA GLU A 110 1.03 -115.83 86.09
C GLU A 110 2.20 -115.04 85.48
N MET A 111 3.41 -115.60 85.51
CA MET A 111 4.58 -115.04 84.83
C MET A 111 4.43 -115.08 83.30
N ALA A 112 3.90 -116.17 82.73
CA ALA A 112 3.57 -116.22 81.30
C ALA A 112 2.48 -115.21 80.92
N LYS A 113 1.49 -114.98 81.79
CA LYS A 113 0.48 -113.92 81.63
C LYS A 113 1.09 -112.52 81.71
N LEU A 114 2.03 -112.27 82.63
CA LEU A 114 2.76 -111.00 82.72
C LEU A 114 3.67 -110.73 81.52
N TYR A 115 4.33 -111.76 80.97
CA TYR A 115 5.07 -111.60 79.71
C TYR A 115 4.12 -111.27 78.56
N LYS A 116 2.98 -111.96 78.44
CA LYS A 116 1.99 -111.60 77.42
C LYS A 116 1.44 -110.17 77.63
N GLU A 117 1.17 -109.76 78.87
CA GLU A 117 0.72 -108.41 79.18
C GLU A 117 1.81 -107.35 78.92
N MET A 118 3.08 -107.74 78.79
CA MET A 118 4.17 -106.90 78.30
C MET A 118 4.17 -106.83 76.78
N ASP A 119 4.09 -107.98 76.08
CA ASP A 119 4.01 -108.05 74.61
C ASP A 119 2.79 -107.26 74.09
N ASP A 120 1.60 -107.51 74.65
CA ASP A 120 0.34 -106.80 74.35
C ASP A 120 0.47 -105.27 74.61
N LYS A 121 1.38 -104.85 75.51
CA LYS A 121 1.64 -103.42 75.84
C LYS A 121 2.69 -102.78 74.95
N ASP A 122 3.74 -103.50 74.57
CA ASP A 122 4.73 -103.01 73.62
C ASP A 122 4.11 -102.89 72.21
N ASP A 123 3.18 -103.79 71.83
CA ASP A 123 2.35 -103.63 70.63
C ASP A 123 1.41 -102.42 70.71
N GLU A 124 0.82 -102.12 71.87
CA GLU A 124 0.01 -100.90 72.07
C GLU A 124 0.88 -99.63 71.98
N ILE A 125 2.08 -99.64 72.58
CA ILE A 125 3.05 -98.53 72.50
C ILE A 125 3.52 -98.33 71.05
N ASN A 126 3.74 -99.40 70.30
CA ASN A 126 4.12 -99.37 68.89
C ASN A 126 2.99 -98.77 68.03
N GLN A 127 1.75 -99.21 68.22
CA GLN A 127 0.56 -98.65 67.56
C GLN A 127 0.36 -97.17 67.88
N GLN A 128 0.48 -96.77 69.15
CA GLN A 128 0.39 -95.37 69.56
C GLN A 128 1.55 -94.54 68.97
N SER A 129 2.75 -95.09 68.87
CA SER A 129 3.91 -94.41 68.27
C SER A 129 3.73 -94.19 66.77
N GLN A 130 3.18 -95.17 66.05
CA GLN A 130 2.85 -95.04 64.62
C GLN A 130 1.77 -93.97 64.40
N LEU A 131 0.68 -94.01 65.16
CA LEU A 131 -0.39 -93.00 65.11
C LEU A 131 0.13 -91.58 65.44
N VAL A 132 1.04 -91.45 66.40
CA VAL A 132 1.69 -90.17 66.73
C VAL A 132 2.56 -89.66 65.57
N GLU A 133 3.26 -90.54 64.84
CA GLU A 133 4.04 -90.12 63.67
C GLU A 133 3.15 -89.73 62.48
N GLU A 134 2.05 -90.45 62.23
CA GLU A 134 1.04 -90.07 61.23
C GLU A 134 0.42 -88.69 61.56
N LEU A 135 0.10 -88.43 62.83
CA LEU A 135 -0.42 -87.13 63.26
C LEU A 135 0.61 -85.99 63.15
N LYS A 136 1.90 -86.25 63.38
CA LYS A 136 2.97 -85.27 63.10
C LYS A 136 3.06 -84.99 61.60
N GLN A 137 3.01 -86.02 60.76
CA GLN A 137 3.07 -85.86 59.30
C GLN A 137 1.89 -85.01 58.79
N GLN A 138 0.68 -85.29 59.27
CA GLN A 138 -0.50 -84.46 58.97
C GLN A 138 -0.34 -83.02 59.48
N MET A 139 0.25 -82.80 60.67
CA MET A 139 0.56 -81.44 61.15
C MET A 139 1.57 -80.72 60.25
N LEU A 140 2.63 -81.39 59.79
CA LEU A 140 3.64 -80.81 58.90
C LEU A 140 3.04 -80.45 57.53
N GLU A 141 2.17 -81.29 56.97
CA GLU A 141 1.45 -81.01 55.74
C GLU A 141 0.48 -79.82 55.88
N LEU A 142 -0.19 -79.68 57.02
CA LEU A 142 -1.02 -78.52 57.34
C LEU A 142 -0.19 -77.24 57.55
N GLU A 143 0.99 -77.34 58.18
CA GLU A 143 1.91 -76.21 58.33
C GLU A 143 2.51 -75.77 56.98
N GLU A 144 2.84 -76.71 56.08
CA GLU A 144 3.29 -76.37 54.73
C GLU A 144 2.17 -75.72 53.89
N LEU A 145 0.93 -76.23 53.98
CA LEU A 145 -0.24 -75.68 53.30
C LEU A 145 -0.62 -74.28 53.83
N LEU A 146 -0.54 -74.05 55.14
CA LEU A 146 -0.66 -72.70 55.72
C LEU A 146 0.50 -71.81 55.28
N GLY A 147 1.70 -72.38 55.13
CA GLY A 147 2.88 -71.71 54.60
C GLY A 147 2.75 -71.31 53.13
N SER A 148 2.12 -72.12 52.28
CA SER A 148 1.86 -71.79 50.87
C SER A 148 0.74 -70.77 50.76
N SER A 149 -0.40 -70.99 51.43
CA SER A 149 -1.53 -70.05 51.42
C SER A 149 -1.13 -68.63 51.87
N ARG A 150 -0.18 -68.49 52.80
CA ARG A 150 0.42 -67.18 53.16
C ARG A 150 1.29 -66.60 52.04
N ARG A 151 2.18 -67.38 51.43
CA ARG A 151 3.00 -66.95 50.28
C ARG A 151 2.13 -66.51 49.10
N ASP A 152 1.04 -67.22 48.84
CA ASP A 152 0.09 -66.90 47.78
C ASP A 152 -0.67 -65.60 48.11
N HIS A 153 -1.07 -65.41 49.37
CA HIS A 153 -1.69 -64.16 49.84
C HIS A 153 -0.74 -62.95 49.75
N ASP A 154 0.52 -63.09 50.18
CA ASP A 154 1.55 -62.05 50.07
C ASP A 154 1.82 -61.70 48.59
N THR A 155 1.81 -62.70 47.70
CA THR A 155 1.96 -62.52 46.25
C THR A 155 0.77 -61.76 45.66
N LEU A 156 -0.46 -62.19 45.96
CA LEU A 156 -1.69 -61.51 45.52
C LEU A 156 -1.79 -60.08 46.05
N GLN A 157 -1.37 -59.82 47.29
CA GLN A 157 -1.31 -58.48 47.86
C GLN A 157 -0.25 -57.61 47.16
N SER A 158 0.89 -58.19 46.77
CA SER A 158 1.89 -57.51 45.95
C SER A 158 1.37 -57.18 44.55
N GLU A 159 0.66 -58.10 43.90
CA GLU A 159 0.04 -57.87 42.58
C GLU A 159 -1.08 -56.82 42.64
N LEU A 160 -1.93 -56.85 43.68
CA LEU A 160 -2.95 -55.82 43.93
C LEU A 160 -2.31 -54.44 44.11
N ASN A 161 -1.24 -54.34 44.92
CA ASN A 161 -0.51 -53.09 45.10
C ASN A 161 0.13 -52.60 43.79
N ARG A 162 0.65 -53.52 42.96
CA ARG A 162 1.22 -53.20 41.63
C ARG A 162 0.15 -52.67 40.68
N LEU A 163 -1.01 -53.33 40.62
CA LEU A 163 -2.14 -52.93 39.77
C LEU A 163 -2.75 -51.59 40.22
N LEU A 164 -2.78 -51.29 41.52
CA LEU A 164 -3.19 -49.98 42.03
C LEU A 164 -2.21 -48.88 41.60
N ALA A 165 -0.89 -49.12 41.70
CA ALA A 165 0.12 -48.16 41.24
C ALA A 165 0.06 -47.93 39.71
N GLU A 166 -0.16 -48.99 38.93
CA GLU A 166 -0.36 -48.93 37.48
C GLU A 166 -1.65 -48.16 37.11
N ASN A 167 -2.72 -48.31 37.90
CA ASN A 167 -3.97 -47.59 37.72
C ASN A 167 -3.84 -46.08 38.03
N GLU A 168 -3.15 -45.69 39.11
CA GLU A 168 -2.89 -44.28 39.42
C GLU A 168 -1.93 -43.63 38.42
N ALA A 169 -0.92 -44.36 37.92
CA ALA A 169 -0.07 -43.88 36.84
C ALA A 169 -0.88 -43.59 35.56
N SER A 170 -1.72 -44.55 35.14
CA SER A 170 -2.56 -44.39 33.94
C SER A 170 -3.60 -43.28 34.09
N LYS A 171 -4.12 -43.01 35.30
CA LYS A 171 -4.97 -41.83 35.57
C LYS A 171 -4.23 -40.52 35.33
N GLU A 172 -2.98 -40.42 35.77
CA GLU A 172 -2.18 -39.20 35.60
C GLU A 172 -1.79 -39.01 34.12
N GLU A 173 -1.44 -40.09 33.39
CA GLU A 173 -1.26 -40.06 31.93
C GLU A 173 -2.52 -39.56 31.20
N VAL A 174 -3.71 -40.08 31.56
CA VAL A 174 -4.98 -39.61 30.98
C VAL A 174 -5.25 -38.14 31.31
N LYS A 175 -4.87 -37.68 32.49
CA LYS A 175 -4.99 -36.27 32.91
C LYS A 175 -4.03 -35.35 32.16
N GLU A 176 -2.78 -35.77 31.91
CA GLU A 176 -1.83 -35.06 31.03
C GLU A 176 -2.36 -34.99 29.59
N VAL A 177 -2.91 -36.09 29.06
CA VAL A 177 -3.53 -36.12 27.72
C VAL A 177 -4.75 -35.19 27.63
N LEU A 178 -5.60 -35.14 28.66
CA LEU A 178 -6.74 -34.22 28.71
C LEU A 178 -6.28 -32.75 28.75
N GLN A 179 -5.29 -32.41 29.58
CA GLN A 179 -4.72 -31.06 29.59
C GLN A 179 -4.11 -30.68 28.22
N ALA A 180 -3.37 -31.60 27.59
CA ALA A 180 -2.81 -31.37 26.25
C ALA A 180 -3.89 -31.17 25.17
N LEU A 181 -5.06 -31.81 25.31
CA LEU A 181 -6.21 -31.60 24.42
C LEU A 181 -6.90 -30.26 24.70
N GLU A 182 -6.99 -29.81 25.95
CA GLU A 182 -7.50 -28.47 26.30
C GLU A 182 -6.58 -27.36 25.76
N GLU A 183 -5.25 -27.48 25.97
CA GLU A 183 -4.26 -26.56 25.40
C GLU A 183 -4.30 -26.53 23.86
N LEU A 184 -4.47 -27.69 23.22
CA LEU A 184 -4.62 -27.79 21.76
C LEU A 184 -5.93 -27.17 21.27
N ALA A 185 -7.03 -27.33 21.99
CA ALA A 185 -8.32 -26.70 21.65
C ALA A 185 -8.23 -25.17 21.71
N VAL A 186 -7.60 -24.61 22.76
CA VAL A 186 -7.33 -23.16 22.86
C VAL A 186 -6.40 -22.70 21.73
N ASN A 187 -5.41 -23.50 21.33
CA ASN A 187 -4.54 -23.16 20.21
C ASN A 187 -5.28 -23.14 18.86
N TYR A 188 -6.26 -24.02 18.67
CA TYR A 188 -7.13 -24.01 17.48
C TYR A 188 -8.10 -22.83 17.47
N ASP A 189 -8.69 -22.48 18.61
CA ASP A 189 -9.59 -21.33 18.76
C ASP A 189 -8.85 -20.02 18.45
N GLN A 190 -7.67 -19.81 19.07
CA GLN A 190 -6.82 -18.66 18.77
C GLN A 190 -6.43 -18.59 17.29
N LYS A 191 -6.05 -19.72 16.67
CA LYS A 191 -5.73 -19.75 15.22
C LYS A 191 -6.94 -19.50 14.34
N SER A 192 -8.14 -19.89 14.77
CA SER A 192 -9.38 -19.57 14.06
C SER A 192 -9.61 -18.05 14.06
N GLN A 193 -9.42 -17.39 15.21
CA GLN A 193 -9.50 -15.93 15.32
C GLN A 193 -8.42 -15.22 14.49
N GLU A 194 -7.16 -15.68 14.54
CA GLU A 194 -6.07 -15.14 13.72
C GLU A 194 -6.36 -15.26 12.21
N VAL A 195 -7.01 -16.35 11.77
CA VAL A 195 -7.45 -16.52 10.38
C VAL A 195 -8.62 -15.61 10.03
N GLU A 196 -9.59 -15.42 10.93
CA GLU A 196 -10.73 -14.52 10.71
C GLU A 196 -10.27 -13.05 10.63
N ASP A 197 -9.35 -12.63 11.49
CA ASP A 197 -8.82 -11.27 11.48
C ASP A 197 -7.93 -11.01 10.26
N LYS A 198 -7.15 -12.01 9.83
CA LYS A 198 -6.44 -11.96 8.53
C LYS A 198 -7.39 -11.93 7.33
N ALA A 199 -8.55 -12.59 7.40
CA ALA A 199 -9.57 -12.49 6.35
C ALA A 199 -10.15 -11.07 6.24
N LYS A 200 -10.44 -10.41 7.38
CA LYS A 200 -10.86 -9.00 7.43
C LYS A 200 -9.79 -8.06 6.86
N GLU A 201 -8.52 -8.28 7.18
CA GLU A 201 -7.39 -7.53 6.58
C GLU A 201 -7.34 -7.70 5.05
N PHE A 202 -7.54 -8.92 4.53
CA PHE A 202 -7.57 -9.16 3.08
C PHE A 202 -8.81 -8.56 2.40
N GLU A 203 -9.97 -8.54 3.07
CA GLU A 203 -11.19 -7.92 2.56
C GLU A 203 -11.02 -6.40 2.43
N ALA A 204 -10.55 -5.73 3.49
CA ALA A 204 -10.24 -4.30 3.45
C ALA A 204 -9.16 -3.93 2.41
N LEU A 205 -8.13 -4.77 2.25
CA LEU A 205 -7.10 -4.56 1.22
C LEU A 205 -7.66 -4.75 -0.21
N SER A 206 -8.63 -5.65 -0.38
CA SER A 206 -9.37 -5.85 -1.64
C SER A 206 -10.27 -4.66 -1.97
N GLU A 207 -10.94 -4.09 -0.96
CA GLU A 207 -11.72 -2.85 -1.11
C GLU A 207 -10.82 -1.67 -1.51
N GLU A 208 -9.70 -1.43 -0.82
CA GLU A 208 -8.76 -0.36 -1.20
C GLU A 208 -8.22 -0.58 -2.62
N LEU A 209 -7.89 -1.82 -3.01
CA LEU A 209 -7.42 -2.12 -4.36
C LEU A 209 -8.49 -1.79 -5.43
N ASN A 210 -9.77 -2.06 -5.16
CA ASN A 210 -10.87 -1.69 -6.04
C ASN A 210 -11.07 -0.17 -6.12
N GLU A 211 -10.92 0.57 -5.00
CA GLU A 211 -10.92 2.04 -5.01
C GLU A 211 -9.75 2.62 -5.81
N LYS A 212 -8.54 2.08 -5.67
CA LYS A 212 -7.39 2.50 -6.49
C LYS A 212 -7.63 2.21 -7.98
N SER A 213 -8.29 1.10 -8.31
CA SER A 213 -8.65 0.74 -9.68
C SER A 213 -9.67 1.69 -10.32
N SER A 214 -10.73 2.07 -9.58
CA SER A 214 -11.73 3.04 -10.05
C SER A 214 -11.17 4.47 -10.15
N CYS A 215 -10.31 4.87 -9.21
CA CYS A 215 -9.55 6.11 -9.25
C CYS A 215 -8.63 6.16 -10.49
N LEU A 216 -7.85 5.11 -10.75
CA LEU A 216 -6.98 5.00 -11.93
C LEU A 216 -7.78 5.10 -13.25
N THR A 217 -8.95 4.46 -13.30
CA THR A 217 -9.87 4.52 -14.45
C THR A 217 -10.39 5.94 -14.68
N THR A 218 -10.65 6.68 -13.59
CA THR A 218 -11.08 8.09 -13.65
C THR A 218 -9.96 8.98 -14.19
N ILE A 219 -8.73 8.80 -13.68
CA ILE A 219 -7.51 9.52 -14.10
C ILE A 219 -7.20 9.28 -15.59
N ASP A 220 -7.31 8.05 -16.10
CA ASP A 220 -7.10 7.81 -17.55
C ASP A 220 -8.19 8.46 -18.41
N SER A 221 -9.44 8.54 -17.92
CA SER A 221 -10.52 9.28 -18.58
C SER A 221 -10.24 10.79 -18.65
N GLU A 222 -9.65 11.37 -17.61
CA GLU A 222 -9.26 12.78 -17.55
C GLU A 222 -8.04 13.04 -18.44
N LEU A 223 -7.04 12.16 -18.38
CA LEU A 223 -5.88 12.19 -19.26
C LEU A 223 -6.28 12.09 -20.74
N GLN A 224 -7.32 11.31 -21.08
CA GLN A 224 -7.82 11.24 -22.45
C GLN A 224 -8.56 12.53 -22.86
N LYS A 225 -9.42 13.09 -22.00
CA LYS A 225 -10.04 14.42 -22.23
C LYS A 225 -8.97 15.51 -22.45
N LEU A 226 -7.91 15.51 -21.66
CA LEU A 226 -6.78 16.44 -21.81
C LEU A 226 -6.01 16.22 -23.13
N LYS A 227 -5.79 14.97 -23.56
CA LYS A 227 -5.21 14.65 -24.88
C LYS A 227 -6.12 15.14 -26.02
N GLU A 228 -7.43 14.93 -25.93
CA GLU A 228 -8.42 15.40 -26.91
C GLU A 228 -8.46 16.93 -26.99
N MET A 229 -8.51 17.63 -25.85
CA MET A 229 -8.43 19.09 -25.78
C MET A 229 -7.11 19.61 -26.37
N THR A 230 -5.98 18.99 -26.05
CA THR A 230 -4.65 19.36 -26.59
C THR A 230 -4.61 19.15 -28.11
N ASN A 231 -5.18 18.06 -28.61
CA ASN A 231 -5.25 17.78 -30.05
C ASN A 231 -6.20 18.76 -30.78
N HIS A 232 -7.32 19.15 -30.14
CA HIS A 232 -8.21 20.19 -30.68
C HIS A 232 -7.52 21.57 -30.71
N GLN A 233 -6.80 21.95 -29.66
CA GLN A 233 -5.99 23.18 -29.65
C GLN A 233 -4.94 23.17 -30.75
N LYS A 234 -4.20 22.06 -30.94
CA LYS A 234 -3.22 21.92 -32.04
C LYS A 234 -3.88 22.08 -33.41
N LYS A 235 -4.99 21.38 -33.67
CA LYS A 235 -5.76 21.53 -34.92
C LYS A 235 -6.15 22.98 -35.17
N ARG A 236 -6.76 23.65 -34.19
CA ARG A 236 -7.16 25.06 -34.28
C ARG A 236 -5.98 25.99 -34.58
N VAL A 237 -4.81 25.74 -33.99
CA VAL A 237 -3.58 26.52 -34.29
C VAL A 237 -3.10 26.29 -35.73
N THR A 238 -3.06 25.04 -36.20
CA THR A 238 -2.70 24.72 -37.59
C THR A 238 -3.72 25.27 -38.60
N GLU A 239 -5.02 25.23 -38.29
CA GLU A 239 -6.10 25.81 -39.11
C GLU A 239 -5.95 27.34 -39.21
N MET A 240 -5.73 28.03 -38.08
CA MET A 240 -5.47 29.47 -38.05
C MET A 240 -4.18 29.86 -38.79
N MET A 241 -3.11 29.06 -38.66
CA MET A 241 -1.85 29.26 -39.38
C MET A 241 -2.02 29.05 -40.89
N SER A 242 -2.75 28.01 -41.30
CA SER A 242 -3.06 27.72 -42.70
C SER A 242 -3.87 28.86 -43.34
N SER A 243 -4.85 29.43 -42.62
CA SER A 243 -5.58 30.62 -43.08
C SER A 243 -4.63 31.81 -43.25
N LEU A 244 -3.82 32.13 -42.23
CA LEU A 244 -2.88 33.24 -42.30
C LEU A 244 -1.89 33.10 -43.47
N LEU A 245 -1.37 31.90 -43.73
CA LEU A 245 -0.48 31.64 -44.86
C LEU A 245 -1.18 31.78 -46.22
N LYS A 246 -2.46 31.38 -46.32
CA LYS A 246 -3.31 31.59 -47.51
C LYS A 246 -3.57 33.09 -47.75
N ASP A 247 -3.96 33.82 -46.72
CA ASP A 247 -4.24 35.26 -46.80
C ASP A 247 -2.98 36.04 -47.20
N LEU A 248 -1.81 35.69 -46.64
CA LEU A 248 -0.52 36.26 -47.02
C LEU A 248 -0.12 35.96 -48.47
N ALA A 249 -0.45 34.77 -49.00
CA ALA A 249 -0.19 34.42 -50.39
C ALA A 249 -1.12 35.20 -51.35
N GLU A 250 -2.40 35.39 -51.00
CA GLU A 250 -3.35 36.18 -51.80
C GLU A 250 -2.93 37.66 -51.88
N ILE A 251 -2.48 38.25 -50.76
CA ILE A 251 -1.91 39.62 -50.77
C ILE A 251 -0.60 39.64 -51.57
N GLY A 252 0.22 38.59 -51.51
CA GLY A 252 1.43 38.43 -52.34
C GLY A 252 1.16 38.52 -53.84
N ILE A 253 0.12 37.81 -54.31
CA ILE A 253 -0.34 37.88 -55.70
C ILE A 253 -0.86 39.29 -56.04
N ALA A 254 -1.66 39.90 -55.16
CA ALA A 254 -2.22 41.25 -55.38
C ALA A 254 -1.15 42.36 -55.43
N VAL A 255 -0.03 42.19 -54.74
CA VAL A 255 1.15 43.09 -54.77
C VAL A 255 2.05 42.83 -56.01
N GLY A 256 1.77 41.76 -56.77
CA GLY A 256 2.51 41.38 -57.98
C GLY A 256 3.74 40.49 -57.74
N SER A 257 3.88 39.91 -56.55
CA SER A 257 5.02 39.08 -56.16
C SER A 257 4.80 37.59 -56.48
N ASN A 258 4.94 37.24 -57.77
CA ASN A 258 4.69 35.89 -58.29
C ASN A 258 5.67 34.78 -57.81
N ASP A 259 6.76 35.13 -57.13
CA ASP A 259 7.69 34.15 -56.53
C ASP A 259 7.11 33.42 -55.30
N ILE A 260 6.01 33.94 -54.73
CA ILE A 260 5.39 33.42 -53.50
C ILE A 260 4.44 32.27 -53.86
N LYS A 261 5.00 31.12 -54.23
CA LYS A 261 4.22 29.89 -54.39
C LYS A 261 3.78 29.36 -53.02
N GLN A 262 2.61 28.72 -52.97
CA GLN A 262 2.25 27.88 -51.83
C GLN A 262 3.19 26.67 -51.82
N GLN A 263 4.12 26.67 -50.86
CA GLN A 263 4.84 25.47 -50.48
C GLN A 263 4.01 24.76 -49.42
N GLU A 264 3.50 23.57 -49.72
CA GLU A 264 2.75 22.74 -48.77
C GLU A 264 3.63 22.47 -47.54
N SER A 265 3.16 22.90 -46.36
CA SER A 265 3.94 22.84 -45.13
C SER A 265 3.98 21.43 -44.54
N SER A 266 5.07 21.12 -43.84
CA SER A 266 5.40 19.81 -43.28
C SER A 266 4.48 19.33 -42.13
N GLY A 267 3.49 20.15 -41.73
CA GLY A 267 2.73 19.97 -40.49
C GLY A 267 3.52 20.33 -39.21
N VAL A 268 4.76 20.81 -39.33
CA VAL A 268 5.56 21.30 -38.20
C VAL A 268 5.24 22.79 -37.96
N ILE A 269 4.42 23.04 -36.94
CA ILE A 269 3.90 24.38 -36.59
C ILE A 269 5.02 25.45 -36.44
N ASP A 270 6.20 25.10 -35.93
CA ASP A 270 7.33 26.03 -35.79
C ASP A 270 7.98 26.41 -37.14
N GLU A 271 7.94 25.52 -38.13
CA GLU A 271 8.34 25.82 -39.50
C GLU A 271 7.31 26.78 -40.14
N GLU A 272 6.02 26.53 -39.94
CA GLU A 272 4.93 27.39 -40.42
C GLU A 272 4.98 28.80 -39.82
N PHE A 273 5.20 28.94 -38.50
CA PHE A 273 5.46 30.24 -37.86
C PHE A 273 6.71 30.93 -38.42
N THR A 274 7.68 30.19 -38.93
CA THR A 274 8.90 30.76 -39.51
C THR A 274 8.67 31.21 -40.95
N VAL A 275 7.97 30.41 -41.76
CA VAL A 275 7.48 30.80 -43.11
C VAL A 275 6.59 32.03 -43.02
N ALA A 276 5.60 32.07 -42.11
CA ALA A 276 4.71 33.21 -41.93
C ALA A 276 5.47 34.49 -41.55
N ARG A 277 6.44 34.42 -40.63
CA ARG A 277 7.30 35.57 -40.26
C ARG A 277 8.14 36.08 -41.43
N LEU A 278 8.66 35.18 -42.27
CA LEU A 278 9.41 35.55 -43.47
C LEU A 278 8.50 36.16 -44.54
N TYR A 279 7.31 35.59 -44.77
CA TYR A 279 6.30 36.11 -45.71
C TYR A 279 5.87 37.52 -45.30
N ILE A 280 5.45 37.72 -44.04
CA ILE A 280 5.11 39.05 -43.49
C ILE A 280 6.27 40.04 -43.68
N SER A 281 7.52 39.60 -43.50
CA SER A 281 8.70 40.46 -43.67
C SER A 281 8.95 40.83 -45.14
N LYS A 282 8.77 39.90 -46.09
CA LYS A 282 8.86 40.17 -47.53
C LYS A 282 7.76 41.14 -47.96
N MET A 283 6.50 40.83 -47.65
CA MET A 283 5.32 41.65 -47.95
C MET A 283 5.47 43.07 -47.40
N LYS A 284 5.97 43.23 -46.17
CA LYS A 284 6.26 44.54 -45.54
C LYS A 284 7.31 45.35 -46.29
N SER A 285 8.23 44.73 -47.03
CA SER A 285 9.23 45.41 -47.86
C SER A 285 8.68 45.78 -49.26
N GLU A 286 7.85 44.91 -49.84
CA GLU A 286 7.21 45.12 -51.14
C GLU A 286 6.13 46.21 -51.06
N VAL A 287 5.25 46.15 -50.06
CA VAL A 287 4.25 47.19 -49.80
C VAL A 287 4.92 48.56 -49.53
N LYS A 288 6.02 48.61 -48.77
CA LYS A 288 6.81 49.84 -48.61
C LYS A 288 7.36 50.37 -49.94
N THR A 289 7.68 49.48 -50.87
CA THR A 289 8.21 49.85 -52.19
C THR A 289 7.09 50.31 -53.12
N MET A 290 5.91 49.67 -53.10
CA MET A 290 4.71 50.18 -53.77
C MET A 290 4.30 51.56 -53.24
N VAL A 291 4.27 51.78 -51.93
CA VAL A 291 3.90 53.09 -51.34
C VAL A 291 4.86 54.20 -51.76
N ARG A 292 6.17 53.92 -51.87
CA ARG A 292 7.15 54.86 -52.44
C ARG A 292 6.85 55.16 -53.92
N ARG A 293 6.57 54.11 -54.71
CA ARG A 293 6.25 54.24 -56.14
C ARG A 293 4.93 54.99 -56.37
N SER A 294 3.92 54.78 -55.53
CA SER A 294 2.65 55.51 -55.56
C SER A 294 2.90 57.00 -55.34
N LYS A 295 3.59 57.37 -54.26
CA LYS A 295 3.95 58.78 -53.98
C LYS A 295 4.79 59.43 -55.08
N GLN A 296 5.66 58.67 -55.74
CA GLN A 296 6.43 59.14 -56.90
C GLN A 296 5.54 59.33 -58.14
N LEU A 297 4.57 58.44 -58.36
CA LEU A 297 3.59 58.59 -59.43
C LEU A 297 2.66 59.77 -59.17
N GLU A 298 2.11 59.89 -57.96
CA GLU A 298 1.27 61.01 -57.48
C GLU A 298 1.96 62.37 -57.66
N SER A 299 3.22 62.50 -57.24
CA SER A 299 3.99 63.73 -57.44
C SER A 299 4.28 64.00 -58.93
N SER A 300 4.67 62.98 -59.70
CA SER A 300 4.86 63.14 -61.15
C SER A 300 3.54 63.45 -61.90
N GLN A 301 2.40 63.02 -61.36
CA GLN A 301 1.07 63.35 -61.88
C GLN A 301 0.69 64.78 -61.53
N ALA A 302 0.95 65.23 -60.30
CA ALA A 302 0.76 66.62 -59.88
C ALA A 302 1.60 67.59 -60.74
N GLU A 303 2.89 67.28 -60.97
CA GLU A 303 3.76 68.03 -61.90
C GLU A 303 3.19 68.07 -63.32
N ARG A 304 2.65 66.95 -63.82
CA ARG A 304 2.04 66.87 -65.16
C ARG A 304 0.74 67.65 -65.26
N SER A 305 -0.12 67.61 -64.24
CA SER A 305 -1.34 68.42 -64.21
C SER A 305 -1.04 69.91 -64.06
N GLN A 306 0.00 70.28 -63.31
CA GLN A 306 0.47 71.67 -63.26
C GLN A 306 0.95 72.13 -64.64
N ARG A 307 1.84 71.37 -65.31
CA ARG A 307 2.31 71.71 -66.67
C ARG A 307 1.18 71.74 -67.71
N LEU A 308 0.15 70.90 -67.54
CA LEU A 308 -1.06 70.93 -68.38
C LEU A 308 -1.84 72.23 -68.15
N GLN A 309 -2.09 72.61 -66.90
CA GLN A 309 -2.78 73.85 -66.53
C GLN A 309 -2.00 75.11 -66.96
N GLU A 310 -0.67 75.08 -66.86
CA GLU A 310 0.23 76.11 -67.38
C GLU A 310 0.06 76.23 -68.91
N ALA A 311 0.13 75.13 -69.66
CA ALA A 311 -0.08 75.11 -71.11
C ALA A 311 -1.50 75.54 -71.53
N GLU A 312 -2.53 75.20 -70.76
CA GLU A 312 -3.91 75.69 -70.97
C GLU A 312 -4.02 77.21 -70.74
N SER A 313 -3.29 77.74 -69.76
CA SER A 313 -3.22 79.20 -69.52
C SER A 313 -2.46 79.93 -70.64
N GLU A 314 -1.37 79.35 -71.17
CA GLU A 314 -0.66 79.91 -72.32
C GLU A 314 -1.50 79.84 -73.61
N LEU A 315 -2.23 78.74 -73.81
CA LEU A 315 -3.12 78.55 -74.96
C LEU A 315 -4.27 79.57 -74.94
N THR A 316 -4.93 79.76 -73.79
CA THR A 316 -6.01 80.75 -73.66
C THR A 316 -5.49 82.19 -73.78
N ALA A 317 -4.29 82.50 -73.27
CA ALA A 317 -3.63 83.78 -73.50
C ALA A 317 -3.29 84.00 -75.00
N CYS A 318 -2.91 82.95 -75.72
CA CYS A 318 -2.69 83.02 -77.17
C CYS A 318 -4.00 83.18 -77.96
N GLN A 319 -5.08 82.49 -77.59
CA GLN A 319 -6.41 82.67 -78.17
C GLN A 319 -6.92 84.11 -77.98
N LEU A 320 -6.76 84.67 -76.77
CA LEU A 320 -7.09 86.07 -76.50
C LEU A 320 -6.26 87.02 -77.37
N ARG A 321 -4.95 86.78 -77.53
CA ARG A 321 -4.07 87.56 -78.41
C ARG A 321 -4.49 87.49 -79.87
N VAL A 322 -4.93 86.32 -80.36
CA VAL A 322 -5.50 86.18 -81.71
C VAL A 322 -6.78 87.00 -81.84
N SER A 323 -7.73 86.85 -80.90
CA SER A 323 -9.00 87.60 -80.93
C SER A 323 -8.79 89.13 -80.88
N GLN A 324 -7.79 89.61 -80.12
CA GLN A 324 -7.39 91.02 -80.11
C GLN A 324 -6.86 91.49 -81.49
N GLN A 325 -6.06 90.67 -82.18
CA GLN A 325 -5.60 91.00 -83.53
C GLN A 325 -6.74 90.92 -84.57
N GLU A 326 -7.64 89.95 -84.46
CA GLU A 326 -8.85 89.88 -85.30
C GLU A 326 -9.75 91.11 -85.13
N ALA A 327 -9.97 91.55 -83.89
CA ALA A 327 -10.72 92.78 -83.59
C ALA A 327 -10.01 94.03 -84.14
N LYS A 328 -8.67 94.08 -84.04
CA LYS A 328 -7.87 95.17 -84.62
C LYS A 328 -7.92 95.16 -86.16
N ILE A 329 -7.88 93.98 -86.80
CA ILE A 329 -8.03 93.83 -88.25
C ILE A 329 -9.43 94.28 -88.69
N LYS A 330 -10.49 93.91 -87.97
CA LYS A 330 -11.85 94.41 -88.22
C LYS A 330 -11.90 95.93 -88.12
N SER A 331 -11.47 96.51 -86.99
CA SER A 331 -11.44 97.97 -86.81
C SER A 331 -10.62 98.73 -87.86
N LEU A 332 -9.49 98.17 -88.32
CA LEU A 332 -8.72 98.72 -89.43
C LEU A 332 -9.41 98.55 -90.78
N THR A 333 -10.18 97.47 -90.98
CA THR A 333 -11.01 97.25 -92.18
C THR A 333 -12.20 98.18 -92.21
N ASP A 334 -12.86 98.42 -91.07
CA ASP A 334 -13.96 99.37 -90.92
C ASP A 334 -13.45 100.81 -91.12
N SER A 335 -12.25 101.12 -90.61
CA SER A 335 -11.57 102.40 -90.86
C SER A 335 -11.17 102.55 -92.34
N LEU A 336 -10.69 101.48 -92.98
CA LEU A 336 -10.42 101.48 -94.42
C LEU A 336 -11.71 101.71 -95.21
N GLN A 337 -12.80 100.99 -94.89
CA GLN A 337 -14.11 101.19 -95.53
C GLN A 337 -14.68 102.59 -95.28
N ASN A 338 -14.46 103.20 -94.12
CA ASN A 338 -14.85 104.59 -93.83
C ASN A 338 -14.00 105.58 -94.66
N VAL A 339 -12.70 105.32 -94.84
CA VAL A 339 -11.84 106.10 -95.76
C VAL A 339 -12.23 105.87 -97.22
N GLU A 340 -12.61 104.66 -97.61
CA GLU A 340 -13.10 104.31 -98.96
C GLU A 340 -14.47 104.95 -99.22
N GLN A 341 -15.37 104.97 -98.23
CA GLN A 341 -16.64 105.70 -98.25
C GLN A 341 -16.42 107.20 -98.29
N LYS A 342 -15.48 107.76 -97.52
CA LYS A 342 -15.13 109.19 -97.60
C LYS A 342 -14.48 109.56 -98.91
N LYS A 343 -13.64 108.69 -99.48
CA LYS A 343 -13.09 108.83 -100.84
C LYS A 343 -14.19 108.76 -101.88
N ARG A 344 -15.17 107.85 -101.71
CA ARG A 344 -16.33 107.74 -102.58
C ARG A 344 -17.26 108.94 -102.44
N GLN A 345 -17.51 109.44 -101.23
CA GLN A 345 -18.19 110.70 -100.93
C GLN A 345 -17.39 111.92 -101.41
N LEU A 346 -16.07 111.85 -101.53
CA LEU A 346 -15.24 112.91 -102.09
C LEU A 346 -15.20 112.85 -103.63
N GLN A 347 -15.34 111.66 -104.23
CA GLN A 347 -15.63 111.53 -105.66
C GLN A 347 -17.05 111.99 -105.94
N GLU A 348 -18.05 111.50 -105.22
CA GLU A 348 -19.43 111.97 -105.25
C GLU A 348 -19.54 113.46 -104.89
N ASN A 349 -18.67 114.04 -104.05
CA ASN A 349 -18.60 115.50 -103.83
C ASN A 349 -17.80 116.25 -104.89
N VAL A 350 -16.93 115.60 -105.67
CA VAL A 350 -16.30 116.21 -106.87
C VAL A 350 -17.26 116.14 -108.05
N ASP A 351 -18.01 115.06 -108.18
CA ASP A 351 -19.08 114.87 -109.15
C ASP A 351 -20.28 115.74 -108.78
N LEU A 352 -20.62 115.89 -107.48
CA LEU A 352 -21.57 116.87 -107.00
C LEU A 352 -21.03 118.29 -107.13
N LEU A 353 -19.75 118.59 -106.85
CA LEU A 353 -19.19 119.93 -107.15
C LEU A 353 -19.02 120.19 -108.65
N ASN A 354 -19.06 119.17 -109.52
CA ASN A 354 -19.24 119.35 -110.96
C ASN A 354 -20.73 119.60 -111.28
N GLU A 355 -21.65 118.78 -110.74
CA GLU A 355 -23.10 119.00 -110.79
C GLU A 355 -23.55 120.27 -110.05
N GLU A 356 -22.69 120.92 -109.27
CA GLU A 356 -22.89 122.09 -108.41
C GLU A 356 -21.91 123.23 -108.74
N ILE A 357 -21.01 123.03 -109.69
CA ILE A 357 -20.68 124.06 -110.67
C ILE A 357 -21.90 124.22 -111.60
N VAL A 358 -22.48 123.12 -112.09
CA VAL A 358 -23.73 123.12 -112.87
C VAL A 358 -24.97 123.51 -112.03
N ARG A 359 -25.00 123.21 -110.73
CA ARG A 359 -26.06 123.62 -109.79
C ARG A 359 -25.77 124.95 -109.12
N ILE A 360 -24.56 125.46 -108.92
CA ILE A 360 -24.47 126.90 -108.60
C ILE A 360 -24.92 127.71 -109.84
N GLN A 361 -24.60 127.25 -111.07
CA GLN A 361 -25.20 127.75 -112.32
C GLN A 361 -26.74 127.55 -112.44
N ALA A 362 -27.39 126.75 -111.60
CA ALA A 362 -28.84 126.44 -111.70
C ALA A 362 -29.65 126.56 -110.39
N GLN A 363 -28.98 126.84 -109.26
CA GLN A 363 -29.40 126.70 -107.86
C GLN A 363 -28.70 127.71 -106.93
N GLU A 364 -28.00 128.73 -107.49
CA GLU A 364 -28.22 130.14 -107.03
C GLU A 364 -29.73 130.48 -106.95
N LYS A 365 -30.56 129.66 -107.59
CA LYS A 365 -32.01 129.72 -107.73
C LYS A 365 -32.85 129.27 -106.52
N VAL A 366 -32.49 128.23 -105.74
CA VAL A 366 -33.35 127.74 -104.63
C VAL A 366 -32.58 127.10 -103.44
N ASN A 367 -32.67 127.76 -102.27
CA ASN A 367 -31.93 127.51 -101.03
C ASN A 367 -32.33 126.27 -100.19
N ALA A 368 -31.30 125.58 -99.63
CA ALA A 368 -31.03 125.26 -98.20
C ALA A 368 -31.98 124.47 -97.23
N MET A 369 -31.32 123.72 -96.30
CA MET A 369 -31.74 123.18 -94.96
C MET A 369 -32.73 121.97 -94.84
N GLU A 370 -32.83 121.21 -93.73
CA GLU A 370 -31.85 120.48 -92.85
C GLU A 370 -32.51 119.66 -91.69
N LYS A 371 -31.78 118.61 -91.19
CA LYS A 371 -31.54 117.98 -89.83
C LYS A 371 -32.42 118.26 -88.56
N GLU A 372 -32.40 117.59 -87.37
CA GLU A 372 -32.03 116.28 -86.68
C GLU A 372 -32.54 116.39 -85.17
N ASN A 373 -32.40 115.58 -84.09
CA ASN A 373 -31.82 114.29 -83.58
C ASN A 373 -32.68 113.86 -82.29
N GLU A 374 -32.43 113.19 -81.12
CA GLU A 374 -31.48 112.36 -80.28
C GLU A 374 -32.21 111.95 -78.93
N ILE A 375 -31.82 111.18 -77.86
CA ILE A 375 -30.84 110.09 -77.51
C ILE A 375 -31.14 109.41 -76.10
N GLN A 376 -30.66 108.17 -75.81
CA GLN A 376 -30.43 107.47 -74.48
C GLN A 376 -31.59 107.26 -73.43
N SER A 377 -31.36 106.81 -72.15
CA SER A 377 -30.98 105.45 -71.62
C SER A 377 -30.99 105.37 -70.04
N ALA A 378 -31.14 104.20 -69.38
CA ALA A 378 -30.99 103.99 -67.89
C ALA A 378 -30.91 102.49 -67.40
N HIS A 379 -30.04 102.12 -66.42
CA HIS A 379 -29.96 100.74 -65.86
C HIS A 379 -29.42 100.55 -64.40
N GLU A 380 -28.50 101.38 -63.91
CA GLU A 380 -27.48 100.96 -62.91
C GLU A 380 -27.94 100.67 -61.46
N VAL A 381 -29.16 101.05 -61.07
CA VAL A 381 -29.58 101.06 -59.64
C VAL A 381 -29.81 99.66 -59.04
N LYS A 382 -30.07 98.63 -59.86
CA LYS A 382 -30.58 97.34 -59.37
C LYS A 382 -29.54 96.46 -58.65
N GLU A 383 -28.28 96.49 -59.05
CA GLU A 383 -27.27 95.48 -58.66
C GLU A 383 -26.83 95.55 -57.18
N ALA A 384 -26.99 96.72 -56.54
CA ALA A 384 -26.50 96.95 -55.18
C ALA A 384 -27.27 96.13 -54.11
N VAL A 385 -28.56 95.86 -54.33
CA VAL A 385 -29.46 95.28 -53.31
C VAL A 385 -29.27 93.78 -53.14
N GLU A 386 -28.98 93.05 -54.22
CA GLU A 386 -28.91 91.58 -54.20
C GLU A 386 -27.72 91.04 -53.38
N LYS A 387 -26.58 91.77 -53.36
CA LYS A 387 -25.36 91.36 -52.66
C LYS A 387 -25.51 91.31 -51.13
N GLN A 388 -26.34 92.18 -50.53
CA GLN A 388 -26.54 92.21 -49.08
C GLN A 388 -27.32 91.00 -48.56
N ILE A 389 -28.30 90.51 -49.31
CA ILE A 389 -29.16 89.39 -48.90
C ILE A 389 -28.36 88.07 -48.83
N GLN A 390 -27.39 87.87 -49.72
CA GLN A 390 -26.60 86.64 -49.74
C GLN A 390 -25.69 86.51 -48.50
N SER A 391 -25.03 87.60 -48.09
CA SER A 391 -24.09 87.58 -46.96
C SER A 391 -24.72 87.14 -45.64
N HIS A 392 -26.03 87.36 -45.43
CA HIS A 392 -26.73 86.91 -44.23
C HIS A 392 -27.07 85.40 -44.27
N ARG A 393 -27.29 84.82 -45.45
CA ARG A 393 -27.57 83.37 -45.60
C ARG A 393 -26.34 82.54 -45.27
N ASP A 394 -25.20 82.94 -45.81
CA ASP A 394 -23.92 82.23 -45.64
C ASP A 394 -23.44 82.21 -44.19
N ALA A 395 -23.84 83.20 -43.37
CA ALA A 395 -23.51 83.28 -41.95
C ALA A 395 -24.29 82.23 -41.11
N TYR A 396 -25.62 82.16 -41.28
CA TYR A 396 -26.45 81.17 -40.55
C TYR A 396 -26.11 79.73 -40.95
N GLN A 397 -25.81 79.48 -42.23
CA GLN A 397 -25.45 78.15 -42.70
C GLN A 397 -24.17 77.62 -42.03
N LYS A 398 -23.20 78.48 -41.71
CA LYS A 398 -21.96 78.13 -40.99
C LYS A 398 -22.19 77.77 -39.51
N GLN A 399 -23.12 78.44 -38.83
CA GLN A 399 -23.50 78.09 -37.46
C GLN A 399 -24.23 76.73 -37.39
N ILE A 400 -25.04 76.42 -38.41
CA ILE A 400 -25.73 75.13 -38.50
C ILE A 400 -24.76 73.98 -38.79
N SER A 401 -23.70 74.19 -39.58
CA SER A 401 -22.64 73.18 -39.73
C SER A 401 -21.85 72.96 -38.44
N SER A 402 -21.38 74.02 -37.76
CA SER A 402 -20.56 73.84 -36.56
C SER A 402 -21.31 73.13 -35.41
N LEU A 403 -22.61 73.38 -35.26
CA LEU A 403 -23.45 72.68 -34.29
C LEU A 403 -23.70 71.21 -34.63
N ARG A 404 -23.61 70.82 -35.91
CA ARG A 404 -23.63 69.40 -36.33
C ARG A 404 -22.28 68.74 -36.09
N ASP A 405 -21.19 69.40 -36.47
CA ASP A 405 -19.82 68.90 -36.23
C ASP A 405 -19.55 68.69 -34.73
N GLU A 406 -20.08 69.58 -33.87
CA GLU A 406 -20.07 69.41 -32.41
C GLU A 406 -20.93 68.24 -31.90
N LEU A 407 -22.07 67.95 -32.54
CA LEU A 407 -22.95 66.85 -32.17
C LEU A 407 -22.33 65.51 -32.55
N ASP A 408 -21.91 65.37 -33.82
CA ASP A 408 -21.13 64.23 -34.34
C ASP A 408 -19.89 63.91 -33.49
N SER A 409 -19.20 64.95 -33.01
CA SER A 409 -18.05 64.83 -32.11
C SER A 409 -18.44 64.26 -30.74
N LYS A 410 -19.54 64.74 -30.15
CA LYS A 410 -20.06 64.25 -28.86
C LYS A 410 -20.63 62.84 -28.96
N GLU A 411 -21.31 62.48 -30.06
CA GLU A 411 -21.80 61.13 -30.29
C GLU A 411 -20.66 60.10 -30.42
N LYS A 412 -19.58 60.43 -31.14
CA LYS A 412 -18.38 59.60 -31.21
C LYS A 412 -17.74 59.41 -29.84
N LEU A 413 -17.57 60.48 -29.07
CA LEU A 413 -17.03 60.39 -27.70
C LEU A 413 -17.89 59.52 -26.77
N VAL A 414 -19.22 59.59 -26.88
CA VAL A 414 -20.14 58.72 -26.11
C VAL A 414 -20.03 57.25 -26.56
N MET A 415 -19.85 56.99 -27.86
CA MET A 415 -19.63 55.64 -28.37
C MET A 415 -18.30 55.04 -27.88
N ASP A 416 -17.20 55.81 -27.97
CA ASP A 416 -15.87 55.39 -27.52
C ASP A 416 -15.86 55.11 -26.00
N LEU A 417 -16.47 56.00 -25.20
CA LEU A 417 -16.62 55.81 -23.75
C LEU A 417 -17.46 54.57 -23.41
N ASN A 418 -18.56 54.33 -24.12
CA ASN A 418 -19.35 53.11 -23.93
C ASN A 418 -18.55 51.84 -24.27
N GLN A 419 -17.77 51.86 -25.35
CA GLN A 419 -16.90 50.73 -25.71
C GLN A 419 -15.83 50.48 -24.64
N GLN A 420 -15.22 51.54 -24.10
CA GLN A 420 -14.25 51.44 -23.01
C GLN A 420 -14.87 50.89 -21.71
N ILE A 421 -16.11 51.30 -21.38
CA ILE A 421 -16.87 50.78 -20.23
C ILE A 421 -17.17 49.29 -20.40
N VAL A 422 -17.57 48.84 -21.60
CA VAL A 422 -17.82 47.41 -21.89
C VAL A 422 -16.54 46.59 -21.72
N LEU A 423 -15.42 47.05 -22.25
CA LEU A 423 -14.13 46.34 -22.14
C LEU A 423 -13.65 46.23 -20.69
N GLU A 424 -13.81 47.27 -19.87
CA GLU A 424 -13.50 47.19 -18.43
C GLU A 424 -14.48 46.29 -17.67
N GLN A 425 -15.78 46.26 -18.03
CA GLN A 425 -16.72 45.29 -17.46
C GLN A 425 -16.37 43.84 -17.81
N GLU A 426 -15.93 43.56 -19.03
CA GLU A 426 -15.46 42.22 -19.45
C GLU A 426 -14.17 41.84 -18.73
N ARG A 427 -13.21 42.77 -18.63
CA ARG A 427 -11.96 42.58 -17.89
C ARG A 427 -12.23 42.27 -16.41
N LEU A 428 -13.11 43.03 -15.75
CA LEU A 428 -13.50 42.82 -14.36
C LEU A 428 -14.22 41.48 -14.14
N LYS A 429 -15.06 41.02 -15.08
CA LYS A 429 -15.65 39.67 -15.03
C LYS A 429 -14.57 38.59 -15.08
N VAL A 430 -13.61 38.70 -15.99
CA VAL A 430 -12.49 37.75 -16.12
C VAL A 430 -11.56 37.78 -14.90
N GLU A 431 -11.31 38.95 -14.29
CA GLU A 431 -10.57 39.05 -13.03
C GLU A 431 -11.34 38.41 -11.86
N HIS A 432 -12.67 38.61 -11.79
CA HIS A 432 -13.53 37.99 -10.78
C HIS A 432 -13.60 36.46 -10.91
N GLU A 433 -13.74 35.92 -12.12
CA GLU A 433 -13.73 34.46 -12.33
C GLU A 433 -12.37 33.83 -11.99
N LYS A 434 -11.25 34.50 -12.32
CA LYS A 434 -9.90 34.06 -11.93
C LYS A 434 -9.73 34.06 -10.41
N LEU A 435 -10.20 35.11 -9.72
CA LEU A 435 -10.16 35.17 -8.25
C LEU A 435 -11.01 34.07 -7.62
N LYS A 436 -12.23 33.84 -8.14
CA LYS A 436 -13.13 32.78 -7.68
C LYS A 436 -12.53 31.37 -7.88
N ALA A 437 -11.89 31.12 -9.02
CA ALA A 437 -11.21 29.84 -9.26
C ALA A 437 -10.00 29.65 -8.33
N ALA A 438 -9.23 30.71 -8.07
CA ALA A 438 -8.10 30.66 -7.13
C ALA A 438 -8.55 30.48 -5.67
N ASP A 439 -9.71 31.02 -5.29
CA ASP A 439 -10.32 30.85 -3.96
C ASP A 439 -10.87 29.43 -3.76
N GLN A 440 -11.51 28.87 -4.80
CA GLN A 440 -11.95 27.46 -4.82
C GLN A 440 -10.77 26.49 -4.73
N GLU A 441 -9.68 26.72 -5.47
CA GLU A 441 -8.49 25.88 -5.41
C GLU A 441 -7.77 26.00 -4.05
N LYS A 442 -7.69 27.20 -3.46
CA LYS A 442 -7.19 27.37 -2.08
C LYS A 442 -8.06 26.65 -1.06
N SER A 443 -9.39 26.69 -1.22
CA SER A 443 -10.31 25.96 -0.34
C SER A 443 -10.10 24.44 -0.45
N ARG A 444 -9.90 23.92 -1.66
CA ARG A 444 -9.56 22.51 -1.93
C ARG A 444 -8.23 22.10 -1.27
N GLN A 445 -7.18 22.91 -1.46
CA GLN A 445 -5.86 22.69 -0.83
C GLN A 445 -5.92 22.76 0.70
N LEU A 446 -6.71 23.68 1.26
CA LEU A 446 -6.90 23.77 2.71
C LEU A 446 -7.61 22.53 3.26
N GLN A 447 -8.62 22.01 2.54
CA GLN A 447 -9.30 20.76 2.94
C GLN A 447 -8.39 19.53 2.83
N GLU A 448 -7.53 19.45 1.80
CA GLU A 448 -6.48 18.42 1.69
C GLU A 448 -5.47 18.50 2.85
N LEU A 449 -5.07 19.72 3.26
CA LEU A 449 -4.18 19.95 4.39
C LEU A 449 -4.83 19.56 5.73
N THR A 450 -6.13 19.83 5.93
CA THR A 450 -6.86 19.36 7.12
C THR A 450 -6.85 17.84 7.21
N VAL A 451 -7.19 17.12 6.14
CA VAL A 451 -7.18 15.65 6.13
C VAL A 451 -5.76 15.08 6.38
N LEU A 452 -4.71 15.77 5.93
CA LEU A 452 -3.32 15.43 6.25
C LEU A 452 -2.94 15.73 7.71
N GLN A 453 -3.51 16.77 8.33
CA GLN A 453 -3.36 17.03 9.76
C GLN A 453 -4.09 15.97 10.58
N ASP A 454 -5.35 15.65 10.26
CA ASP A 454 -6.16 14.66 10.96
C ASP A 454 -5.47 13.29 10.96
N ARG A 455 -4.98 12.83 9.81
CA ARG A 455 -4.18 11.59 9.69
C ARG A 455 -2.89 11.63 10.51
N ARG A 456 -2.25 12.79 10.64
CA ARG A 456 -1.04 12.98 11.45
C ARG A 456 -1.32 13.04 12.95
N GLU A 457 -2.50 13.50 13.34
CA GLU A 457 -2.96 13.47 14.73
C GLU A 457 -3.45 12.08 15.14
N GLN A 458 -4.11 11.34 14.26
CA GLN A 458 -4.41 9.91 14.47
C GLN A 458 -3.13 9.11 14.69
N ALA A 459 -2.17 9.18 13.76
CA ALA A 459 -0.89 8.49 13.91
C ALA A 459 -0.11 8.88 15.17
N ARG A 460 -0.31 10.09 15.71
CA ARG A 460 0.23 10.50 17.02
C ARG A 460 -0.51 9.88 18.20
N GLN A 461 -1.83 9.71 18.13
CA GLN A 461 -2.61 9.02 19.16
C GLN A 461 -2.26 7.52 19.20
N ASP A 462 -2.11 6.89 18.02
CA ASP A 462 -1.70 5.49 17.90
C ASP A 462 -0.30 5.28 18.50
N LEU A 463 0.66 6.14 18.15
CA LEU A 463 2.01 6.14 18.73
C LEU A 463 2.01 6.42 20.24
N LYS A 464 1.13 7.30 20.75
CA LYS A 464 1.03 7.59 22.19
C LYS A 464 0.63 6.36 23.01
N GLY A 465 -0.25 5.50 22.48
CA GLY A 465 -0.58 4.21 23.11
C GLY A 465 0.63 3.27 23.22
N LEU A 466 1.52 3.30 22.23
CA LEU A 466 2.79 2.58 22.23
C LEU A 466 3.80 3.22 23.22
N GLU A 467 3.95 4.55 23.21
CA GLU A 467 4.82 5.29 24.14
C GLU A 467 4.44 5.04 25.61
N GLU A 468 3.14 5.07 25.95
CA GLU A 468 2.66 4.73 27.29
C GLU A 468 2.93 3.27 27.67
N THR A 469 2.95 2.37 26.70
CA THR A 469 3.23 0.95 26.92
C THR A 469 4.72 0.70 27.13
N VAL A 470 5.58 1.30 26.30
CA VAL A 470 7.04 1.31 26.51
C VAL A 470 7.40 1.97 27.85
N ALA A 471 6.72 3.05 28.25
CA ALA A 471 6.89 3.66 29.56
C ALA A 471 6.50 2.71 30.71
N ARG A 472 5.38 1.97 30.59
CA ARG A 472 4.97 0.94 31.57
C ARG A 472 5.97 -0.21 31.67
N GLU A 473 6.53 -0.67 30.55
CA GLU A 473 7.58 -1.70 30.56
C GLU A 473 8.91 -1.18 31.15
N LEU A 474 9.35 0.02 30.79
CA LEU A 474 10.54 0.65 31.37
C LEU A 474 10.40 0.87 32.89
N GLN A 475 9.22 1.27 33.36
CA GLN A 475 8.89 1.37 34.79
C GLN A 475 8.98 -0.01 35.47
N THR A 476 8.51 -1.06 34.81
CA THR A 476 8.55 -2.45 35.30
C THR A 476 9.98 -2.99 35.35
N LEU A 477 10.76 -2.79 34.29
CA LEU A 477 12.20 -3.12 34.23
C LEU A 477 13.01 -2.35 35.27
N HIS A 478 12.68 -1.06 35.53
CA HIS A 478 13.28 -0.29 36.61
C HIS A 478 12.97 -0.90 37.97
N ASN A 479 11.72 -1.28 38.23
CA ASN A 479 11.31 -1.93 39.48
C ASN A 479 12.00 -3.30 39.67
N LEU A 480 12.05 -4.13 38.62
CA LEU A 480 12.77 -5.42 38.64
C LEU A 480 14.27 -5.22 38.88
N ARG A 481 14.91 -4.26 38.20
CA ARG A 481 16.32 -3.90 38.45
C ARG A 481 16.53 -3.44 39.90
N ARG A 482 15.61 -2.64 40.46
CA ARG A 482 15.68 -2.15 41.84
C ARG A 482 15.51 -3.27 42.87
N LEU A 483 14.65 -4.26 42.59
CA LEU A 483 14.50 -5.47 43.40
C LEU A 483 15.75 -6.35 43.31
N PHE A 484 16.27 -6.60 42.10
CA PHE A 484 17.49 -7.38 41.89
C PHE A 484 18.70 -6.75 42.60
N VAL A 485 18.87 -5.43 42.51
CA VAL A 485 19.94 -4.70 43.23
C VAL A 485 19.76 -4.77 44.75
N LYS A 486 18.52 -4.75 45.27
CA LYS A 486 18.25 -4.98 46.70
C LYS A 486 18.65 -6.39 47.13
N ASP A 487 18.23 -7.43 46.41
CA ASP A 487 18.56 -8.82 46.74
C ASP A 487 20.03 -9.17 46.50
N LEU A 488 20.70 -8.52 45.55
CA LEU A 488 22.15 -8.61 45.40
C LEU A 488 22.85 -7.95 46.59
N SER A 489 22.44 -6.73 46.98
CA SER A 489 22.98 -6.04 48.16
C SER A 489 22.73 -6.81 49.47
N ARG A 490 21.58 -7.47 49.59
CA ARG A 490 21.21 -8.31 50.73
C ARG A 490 22.02 -9.60 50.80
N ARG A 491 22.36 -10.21 49.66
CA ARG A 491 23.28 -11.35 49.59
C ARG A 491 24.71 -10.93 49.91
N VAL A 492 25.23 -9.89 49.25
CA VAL A 492 26.58 -9.35 49.53
C VAL A 492 26.75 -8.92 50.99
N ARG A 493 25.72 -8.38 51.65
CA ARG A 493 25.75 -8.07 53.10
C ARG A 493 25.62 -9.28 54.02
N LYS A 494 25.16 -10.43 53.52
CA LYS A 494 25.12 -11.69 54.28
C LYS A 494 26.39 -12.51 54.06
N ASP A 495 26.94 -12.46 52.85
CA ASP A 495 28.24 -13.04 52.48
C ASP A 495 29.43 -12.24 53.08
N SER A 496 29.18 -11.10 53.74
CA SER A 496 30.20 -10.25 54.38
C SER A 496 30.36 -10.45 55.90
N GLU A 497 29.55 -11.30 56.53
CA GLU A 497 29.73 -11.70 57.95
C GLU A 497 30.26 -13.14 58.08
N ASP A 498 30.01 -14.02 57.10
CA ASP A 498 30.49 -15.41 57.06
C ASP A 498 31.19 -15.74 55.72
N SER A 499 32.52 -15.71 55.67
CA SER A 499 33.39 -16.69 54.98
C SER A 499 34.86 -16.24 54.89
N GLU A 500 35.74 -16.86 55.68
CA GLU A 500 37.10 -17.12 55.23
C GLU A 500 37.09 -18.22 54.14
N ASP A 501 38.11 -18.21 53.27
CA ASP A 501 38.41 -19.16 52.19
C ASP A 501 37.59 -20.47 52.10
N SER A 502 36.62 -20.50 51.19
CA SER A 502 35.91 -21.74 50.81
C SER A 502 36.26 -22.20 49.39
N SER A 503 36.51 -23.51 49.23
CA SER A 503 36.82 -24.14 47.93
C SER A 503 35.72 -23.96 46.88
N ALA A 504 34.48 -23.73 47.32
CA ALA A 504 33.36 -23.37 46.46
C ALA A 504 33.61 -22.09 45.64
N GLN A 505 34.38 -21.12 46.18
CA GLN A 505 34.72 -19.90 45.46
C GLN A 505 35.70 -20.18 44.32
N LYS A 506 36.68 -21.09 44.51
CA LYS A 506 37.59 -21.55 43.43
C LYS A 506 36.84 -22.34 42.36
N GLN A 507 35.90 -23.21 42.73
CA GLN A 507 35.03 -23.88 41.77
C GLN A 507 34.15 -22.88 40.99
N LYS A 508 33.66 -21.83 41.66
CA LYS A 508 32.84 -20.79 41.01
C LYS A 508 33.64 -19.90 40.07
N ILE A 509 34.90 -19.59 40.41
CA ILE A 509 35.84 -18.92 39.49
C ILE A 509 36.08 -19.82 38.26
N SER A 510 36.42 -21.09 38.45
CA SER A 510 36.64 -22.03 37.34
C SER A 510 35.40 -22.21 36.45
N PHE A 511 34.20 -22.24 37.03
CA PHE A 511 32.94 -22.25 36.28
C PHE A 511 32.74 -20.95 35.47
N LEU A 512 33.05 -19.79 36.05
CA LEU A 512 32.97 -18.50 35.35
C LEU A 512 34.01 -18.38 34.23
N GLU A 513 35.23 -18.88 34.44
CA GLU A 513 36.28 -18.96 33.41
C GLU A 513 35.84 -19.85 32.25
N SER A 514 35.29 -21.04 32.53
CA SER A 514 34.70 -21.93 31.52
C SER A 514 33.53 -21.26 30.78
N ASN A 515 32.67 -20.51 31.48
CA ASN A 515 31.57 -19.77 30.85
C ASN A 515 32.09 -18.65 29.94
N LEU A 516 33.11 -17.91 30.40
CA LEU A 516 33.75 -16.84 29.64
C LEU A 516 34.46 -17.38 28.38
N GLU A 517 35.08 -18.57 28.48
CA GLU A 517 35.70 -19.25 27.34
C GLU A 517 34.65 -19.78 26.35
N GLN A 518 33.52 -20.33 26.83
CA GLN A 518 32.37 -20.69 25.98
C GLN A 518 31.78 -19.46 25.27
N LEU A 519 31.54 -18.37 26.00
CA LEU A 519 31.06 -17.10 25.43
C LEU A 519 32.03 -16.54 24.40
N THR A 520 33.35 -16.67 24.64
CA THR A 520 34.40 -16.32 23.68
C THR A 520 34.39 -17.21 22.44
N LYS A 521 34.10 -18.52 22.58
CA LYS A 521 33.95 -19.45 21.45
C LYS A 521 32.71 -19.12 20.62
N VAL A 522 31.56 -18.84 21.26
CA VAL A 522 30.33 -18.40 20.60
C VAL A 522 30.52 -17.05 19.88
N HIS A 523 31.15 -16.07 20.53
CA HIS A 523 31.44 -14.78 19.90
C HIS A 523 32.37 -14.93 18.68
N LYS A 524 33.43 -15.73 18.80
CA LYS A 524 34.32 -16.06 17.67
C LYS A 524 33.58 -16.80 16.54
N GLN A 525 32.55 -17.59 16.83
CA GLN A 525 31.73 -18.22 15.81
C GLN A 525 30.81 -17.22 15.12
N LEU A 526 30.04 -16.43 15.89
CA LEU A 526 29.14 -15.39 15.35
C LEU A 526 29.87 -14.34 14.48
N VAL A 527 31.15 -14.09 14.74
CA VAL A 527 32.02 -13.24 13.90
C VAL A 527 32.41 -13.92 12.58
N ARG A 528 32.65 -15.24 12.56
CA ARG A 528 32.84 -16.02 11.31
C ARG A 528 31.54 -16.08 10.52
N ASP A 529 30.44 -16.44 11.17
CA ASP A 529 29.12 -16.52 10.55
C ASP A 529 28.73 -15.16 9.93
N ASN A 530 29.06 -14.04 10.60
CA ASN A 530 28.89 -12.70 10.02
C ASN A 530 29.76 -12.46 8.78
N ALA A 531 31.02 -12.92 8.77
CA ALA A 531 31.90 -12.78 7.60
C ALA A 531 31.41 -13.63 6.42
N ASP A 532 30.98 -14.88 6.69
CA ASP A 532 30.46 -15.80 5.70
C ASP A 532 29.12 -15.30 5.12
N LEU A 533 28.20 -14.82 5.97
CA LEU A 533 26.96 -14.15 5.55
C LEU A 533 27.23 -12.89 4.73
N ARG A 534 28.19 -12.05 5.13
CA ARG A 534 28.63 -10.89 4.32
C ARG A 534 29.20 -11.32 2.95
N SER A 535 29.72 -12.54 2.82
CA SER A 535 30.16 -13.10 1.54
C SER A 535 29.01 -13.70 0.71
N GLU A 536 27.97 -14.26 1.33
CA GLU A 536 26.82 -14.87 0.65
C GLU A 536 25.76 -13.85 0.23
N ILE A 537 25.50 -12.80 1.02
CA ILE A 537 24.56 -11.72 0.68
C ILE A 537 24.74 -11.22 -0.78
N PRO A 538 25.92 -10.78 -1.25
CA PRO A 538 26.09 -10.32 -2.63
C PRO A 538 25.93 -11.44 -3.68
N LYS A 539 26.14 -12.72 -3.32
CA LYS A 539 25.88 -13.87 -4.20
C LYS A 539 24.39 -14.13 -4.33
N VAL A 540 23.64 -14.07 -3.22
CA VAL A 540 22.18 -14.20 -3.18
C VAL A 540 21.52 -13.02 -3.89
N GLU A 541 21.94 -11.78 -3.66
CA GLU A 541 21.48 -10.61 -4.41
C GLU A 541 21.72 -10.75 -5.92
N LYS A 542 22.89 -11.28 -6.33
CA LYS A 542 23.18 -11.49 -7.76
C LYS A 542 22.29 -12.57 -8.38
N ARG A 543 21.97 -13.64 -7.64
CA ARG A 543 20.95 -14.64 -8.03
C ARG A 543 19.56 -14.00 -8.13
N LEU A 544 19.16 -13.20 -7.15
CA LEU A 544 17.87 -12.50 -7.12
C LEU A 544 17.72 -11.53 -8.29
N ARG A 545 18.74 -10.68 -8.56
CA ARG A 545 18.77 -9.76 -9.70
C ARG A 545 18.67 -10.52 -11.03
N ALA A 546 19.38 -11.64 -11.19
CA ALA A 546 19.26 -12.50 -12.38
C ALA A 546 17.87 -13.14 -12.52
N MET A 547 17.21 -13.50 -11.41
CA MET A 547 15.84 -14.00 -11.42
C MET A 547 14.83 -12.91 -11.80
N VAL A 548 14.99 -11.68 -11.29
CA VAL A 548 14.15 -10.52 -11.65
C VAL A 548 14.24 -10.19 -13.14
N GLU A 549 15.45 -10.15 -13.72
CA GLU A 549 15.59 -9.93 -15.17
C GLU A 549 15.03 -11.10 -15.99
N ARG A 550 15.14 -12.35 -15.52
CA ARG A 550 14.46 -13.50 -16.14
C ARG A 550 12.94 -13.37 -16.08
N VAL A 551 12.37 -12.90 -14.98
CA VAL A 551 10.92 -12.68 -14.85
C VAL A 551 10.46 -11.59 -15.82
N LYS A 552 11.13 -10.43 -15.86
CA LYS A 552 10.84 -9.37 -16.85
C LYS A 552 10.87 -9.87 -18.29
N ALA A 553 11.86 -10.70 -18.64
CA ALA A 553 11.96 -11.28 -19.98
C ALA A 553 10.78 -12.24 -20.30
N LEU A 554 10.31 -13.01 -19.31
CA LEU A 554 9.14 -13.88 -19.45
C LEU A 554 7.83 -13.07 -19.51
N GLU A 555 7.71 -11.97 -18.75
CA GLU A 555 6.57 -11.04 -18.82
C GLU A 555 6.49 -10.35 -20.19
N ALA A 556 7.62 -9.90 -20.72
CA ALA A 556 7.71 -9.33 -22.06
C ALA A 556 7.31 -10.34 -23.14
N ALA A 557 7.83 -11.57 -23.08
CA ALA A 557 7.45 -12.65 -24.00
C ALA A 557 5.96 -13.04 -23.88
N LEU A 558 5.41 -13.06 -22.66
CA LEU A 558 3.98 -13.30 -22.43
C LEU A 558 3.10 -12.18 -22.99
N LYS A 559 3.55 -10.92 -22.89
CA LYS A 559 2.88 -9.76 -23.50
C LYS A 559 2.91 -9.85 -25.02
N GLU A 560 4.07 -10.12 -25.62
CA GLU A 560 4.20 -10.29 -27.07
C GLU A 560 3.34 -11.45 -27.59
N ALA A 561 3.30 -12.58 -26.87
CA ALA A 561 2.45 -13.72 -27.21
C ALA A 561 0.95 -13.37 -27.15
N LYS A 562 0.51 -12.62 -26.13
CA LYS A 562 -0.87 -12.09 -26.05
C LYS A 562 -1.17 -11.14 -27.21
N GLU A 563 -0.24 -10.26 -27.57
CA GLU A 563 -0.38 -9.33 -28.69
C GLU A 563 -0.34 -10.03 -30.07
N SER A 564 0.38 -11.15 -30.21
CA SER A 564 0.31 -12.00 -31.42
C SER A 564 -1.03 -12.73 -31.52
N ALA A 565 -1.47 -13.39 -30.44
CA ALA A 565 -2.77 -14.06 -30.41
C ALA A 565 -3.94 -13.08 -30.62
N ALA A 566 -3.83 -11.83 -30.16
CA ALA A 566 -4.80 -10.78 -30.45
C ALA A 566 -4.79 -10.34 -31.92
N ARG A 567 -3.61 -10.21 -32.54
CA ARG A 567 -3.47 -9.94 -33.98
C ARG A 567 -4.04 -11.08 -34.82
N GLU A 568 -3.74 -12.33 -34.49
CA GLU A 568 -4.29 -13.52 -35.15
C GLU A 568 -5.81 -13.58 -35.04
N ARG A 569 -6.38 -13.41 -33.83
CA ARG A 569 -7.84 -13.32 -33.64
C ARG A 569 -8.48 -12.23 -34.51
N LYS A 570 -7.84 -11.07 -34.64
CA LYS A 570 -8.32 -9.97 -35.50
C LYS A 570 -8.25 -10.32 -36.99
N LEU A 571 -7.21 -11.04 -37.43
CA LEU A 571 -7.11 -11.55 -38.81
C LEU A 571 -8.18 -12.63 -39.08
N TYR A 572 -8.41 -13.57 -38.16
CA TYR A 572 -9.48 -14.56 -38.26
C TYR A 572 -10.87 -13.90 -38.30
N GLN A 573 -11.12 -12.86 -37.50
CA GLN A 573 -12.36 -12.08 -37.56
C GLN A 573 -12.54 -11.37 -38.90
N GLN A 574 -11.48 -10.77 -39.46
CA GLN A 574 -11.53 -10.14 -40.79
C GLN A 574 -11.80 -11.17 -41.90
N GLU A 575 -11.19 -12.36 -41.83
CA GLU A 575 -11.45 -13.43 -42.81
C GLU A 575 -12.86 -14.02 -42.66
N MET A 576 -13.37 -14.14 -41.43
CA MET A 576 -14.76 -14.56 -41.19
C MET A 576 -15.78 -13.53 -41.72
N GLU A 577 -15.54 -12.23 -41.56
CA GLU A 577 -16.40 -11.20 -42.16
C GLU A 577 -16.30 -11.21 -43.70
N ARG A 578 -15.11 -11.43 -44.29
CA ARG A 578 -14.96 -11.63 -45.75
C ARG A 578 -15.78 -12.82 -46.25
N ILE A 579 -15.70 -13.97 -45.56
CA ILE A 579 -16.44 -15.19 -45.91
C ILE A 579 -17.94 -14.98 -45.74
N LYS A 580 -18.37 -14.26 -44.70
CA LYS A 580 -19.76 -13.89 -44.43
C LYS A 580 -20.33 -12.92 -45.47
N ASP A 581 -19.56 -11.94 -45.94
CA ASP A 581 -19.96 -11.05 -47.04
C ASP A 581 -19.90 -11.74 -48.42
N ALA A 582 -19.04 -12.74 -48.61
CA ALA A 582 -19.07 -13.61 -49.78
C ALA A 582 -20.26 -14.60 -49.75
N ALA A 583 -20.72 -15.00 -48.57
CA ALA A 583 -21.87 -15.87 -48.35
C ALA A 583 -23.22 -15.13 -48.39
N LYS A 584 -23.24 -13.79 -48.33
CA LYS A 584 -24.45 -12.99 -48.60
C LYS A 584 -24.83 -13.09 -50.08
N PRO A 585 -26.05 -13.51 -50.44
CA PRO A 585 -26.51 -13.44 -51.82
C PRO A 585 -26.58 -11.97 -52.26
N LYS A 586 -25.84 -11.60 -53.31
CA LYS A 586 -25.85 -10.23 -53.85
C LYS A 586 -27.24 -9.88 -54.40
N PRO A 587 -27.83 -8.72 -54.03
CA PRO A 587 -29.03 -8.23 -54.69
C PRO A 587 -28.74 -7.87 -56.15
N ASN A 588 -29.71 -8.10 -57.04
CA ASN A 588 -29.56 -7.89 -58.48
C ASN A 588 -29.30 -6.42 -58.85
N MET A 589 -28.17 -6.16 -59.49
CA MET A 589 -27.98 -5.05 -60.44
C MET A 589 -27.41 -5.65 -61.73
N GLY A 590 -28.03 -5.36 -62.87
CA GLY A 590 -27.94 -6.26 -64.03
C GLY A 590 -27.51 -5.66 -65.37
N ARG A 591 -27.39 -6.57 -66.34
CA ARG A 591 -27.22 -6.42 -67.80
C ARG A 591 -25.83 -6.03 -68.35
N ARG A 592 -25.49 -6.80 -69.41
CA ARG A 592 -24.47 -6.59 -70.47
C ARG A 592 -23.00 -6.86 -70.04
N ASN A 593 -22.14 -7.47 -70.88
CA ASN A 593 -22.31 -7.84 -72.29
C ASN A 593 -21.51 -9.10 -72.71
N SER A 594 -22.01 -9.80 -73.74
CA SER A 594 -21.33 -10.67 -74.74
C SER A 594 -20.17 -11.61 -74.35
N ALA A 595 -20.31 -12.89 -74.72
CA ALA A 595 -19.26 -13.92 -74.63
C ALA A 595 -18.26 -13.93 -75.81
N GLN A 596 -17.13 -14.63 -75.63
CA GLN A 596 -16.32 -15.20 -76.72
C GLN A 596 -15.62 -16.50 -76.25
N ILE A 597 -15.62 -17.55 -77.09
CA ILE A 597 -15.06 -18.88 -76.79
C ILE A 597 -14.08 -19.28 -77.90
N ALA A 598 -12.79 -19.44 -77.56
CA ALA A 598 -11.71 -20.00 -78.38
C ALA A 598 -10.42 -20.07 -77.53
N LYS A 599 -9.55 -21.10 -77.55
CA LYS A 599 -9.53 -22.47 -78.10
C LYS A 599 -8.58 -23.30 -77.19
N PRO A 600 -8.73 -24.62 -77.03
CA PRO A 600 -7.76 -25.46 -76.32
C PRO A 600 -6.61 -25.97 -77.22
N ILE A 601 -5.65 -26.68 -76.60
CA ILE A 601 -4.56 -27.49 -77.20
C ILE A 601 -3.33 -26.72 -77.71
N ARG A 602 -2.22 -26.80 -76.96
CA ARG A 602 -1.11 -27.73 -77.25
C ARG A 602 -0.24 -28.02 -76.00
N PRO A 603 0.22 -29.27 -75.79
CA PRO A 603 1.11 -29.63 -74.69
C PRO A 603 2.59 -29.62 -75.08
N GLY A 604 3.47 -29.52 -74.08
CA GLY A 604 4.85 -30.03 -74.15
C GLY A 604 5.98 -29.01 -74.28
N GLN A 605 6.42 -28.43 -73.15
CA GLN A 605 7.84 -28.11 -72.95
C GLN A 605 8.20 -28.00 -71.46
N LEU A 606 9.06 -28.92 -71.02
CA LEU A 606 9.95 -28.86 -69.85
C LEU A 606 11.39 -28.74 -70.41
N PRO A 607 12.47 -28.42 -69.64
CA PRO A 607 12.59 -28.59 -68.18
C PRO A 607 13.31 -27.44 -67.43
N GLY A 608 13.51 -27.64 -66.11
CA GLY A 608 14.45 -26.90 -65.26
C GLY A 608 13.77 -25.92 -64.28
N SER A 609 14.21 -25.80 -63.02
CA SER A 609 15.12 -26.67 -62.26
C SER A 609 14.86 -26.52 -60.75
N SER A 610 14.98 -27.60 -59.97
CA SER A 610 15.29 -27.50 -58.54
C SER A 610 16.79 -27.19 -58.35
N PRO A 611 17.21 -26.68 -57.18
CA PRO A 611 17.68 -27.62 -56.15
C PRO A 611 17.29 -27.25 -54.71
N LEU A 612 17.70 -28.13 -53.78
CA LEU A 612 17.65 -27.98 -52.32
C LEU A 612 18.83 -27.12 -51.80
N PHE A 613 19.04 -27.15 -50.46
CA PHE A 613 20.15 -26.55 -49.67
C PHE A 613 19.98 -25.06 -49.33
N SER A 614 20.35 -24.56 -48.14
CA SER A 614 20.86 -25.24 -46.92
C SER A 614 20.48 -24.45 -45.65
N LEU A 615 20.49 -25.11 -44.49
CA LEU A 615 20.76 -24.42 -43.21
C LEU A 615 22.12 -23.74 -43.27
N ASN A 616 22.31 -22.65 -42.51
CA ASN A 616 23.53 -22.54 -41.72
C ASN A 616 23.35 -21.75 -40.42
N ARG A 617 23.94 -22.26 -39.33
CA ARG A 617 24.12 -21.56 -38.05
C ARG A 617 25.58 -21.15 -37.96
N SER A 618 25.87 -19.86 -37.80
CA SER A 618 27.12 -19.44 -37.14
C SER A 618 27.14 -17.95 -36.84
N ASN A 619 27.25 -17.60 -35.55
CA ASN A 619 28.21 -16.59 -35.12
C ASN A 619 28.49 -16.78 -33.61
N ILE A 620 29.61 -17.44 -33.33
CA ILE A 620 30.27 -17.45 -32.02
C ILE A 620 31.54 -16.64 -32.20
N ILE A 621 31.69 -15.56 -31.43
CA ILE A 621 32.98 -14.90 -31.25
C ILE A 621 33.33 -14.97 -29.76
N ARG A 622 34.55 -15.44 -29.48
CA ARG A 622 35.12 -15.65 -28.14
C ARG A 622 36.48 -14.96 -28.11
N GLY A 623 36.75 -14.18 -27.07
CA GLY A 623 38.07 -13.59 -26.81
C GLY A 623 37.93 -12.20 -26.17
N GLY A 624 38.55 -11.91 -25.02
CA GLY A 624 39.34 -12.78 -24.15
C GLY A 624 39.42 -12.22 -22.73
N GLY A 625 39.90 -13.02 -21.78
CA GLY A 625 40.28 -12.53 -20.46
C GLY A 625 41.70 -11.98 -20.45
N ASN A 626 42.08 -11.28 -19.38
CA ASN A 626 43.46 -10.95 -19.07
C ASN A 626 43.61 -10.81 -17.54
N ASP A 627 44.73 -11.25 -16.98
CA ASP A 627 44.91 -11.33 -15.52
C ASP A 627 45.34 -9.99 -14.89
N ARG A 628 44.68 -9.60 -13.79
CA ARG A 628 45.29 -9.09 -12.54
C ARG A 628 44.25 -8.82 -11.45
#